data_AF-A0A9Q3BPZ7-F1
#
_entry.id   AF-A0A9Q3BPZ7-F1
#
_cell.length_a   1.000
_cell.length_b   1.000
_cell.length_c   1.000
_cell.angle_alpha   90.00
_cell.angle_beta   90.00
_cell.angle_gamma   90.00
#
_symmetry.space_group_name_H-M   'P 1'
#
loop_
_entity.id
_entity.type
_entity.pdbx_description
1 polymer ?
#
loop_
_entity_poly.entity_id
_entity_poly.type
_entity_poly.pdbx_seq_one_letter_code
_entity_poly.pdbx_strand_id
1 'polypeptide(L)'
;MLELPEKIPHIILDSSESPSLFVTHHTKHMVELPSFPSFEWDFLVTDTPKGGGLVLGFDFLNHFNPSMYWRQGLITFNADQKGLL
;
A
#
# COMPACT_ATOMS: atom_id res chain seq x y z
N MET A 1 -6.82 18.63 29.25
CA MET A 1 -6.13 17.32 29.31
C MET A 1 -7.05 16.35 28.59
N LEU A 2 -6.66 15.83 27.42
CA LEU A 2 -7.46 14.87 26.66
C LEU A 2 -7.19 13.48 27.24
N GLU A 3 -8.20 12.86 27.84
CA GLU A 3 -8.09 11.48 28.32
C GLU A 3 -8.04 10.53 27.13
N LEU A 4 -6.92 9.83 26.96
CA LEU A 4 -6.79 8.77 25.96
C LEU A 4 -7.53 7.52 26.46
N PRO A 5 -8.33 6.84 25.61
CA PRO A 5 -9.05 5.65 26.02
C PRO A 5 -8.07 4.57 26.50
N GLU A 6 -8.40 3.96 27.64
CA GLU A 6 -7.55 3.02 28.41
C GLU A 6 -7.15 1.74 27.65
N LYS A 7 -7.79 1.48 26.51
CA LYS A 7 -7.49 0.33 25.65
C LYS A 7 -7.76 0.68 24.19
N ILE A 8 -6.71 0.67 23.37
CA ILE A 8 -6.84 0.70 21.92
C ILE A 8 -7.58 -0.58 21.50
N PRO A 9 -8.67 -0.53 20.72
CA PRO A 9 -9.34 -1.74 20.27
C PRO A 9 -8.39 -2.56 19.40
N HIS A 10 -8.08 -3.78 19.84
CA HIS A 10 -7.40 -4.77 19.02
C HIS A 10 -8.43 -5.34 18.04
N ILE A 11 -8.44 -4.83 16.82
CA ILE A 11 -9.22 -5.41 15.74
C ILE A 11 -8.43 -6.60 15.22
N ILE A 12 -8.93 -7.81 15.49
CA ILE A 12 -8.39 -9.03 14.90
C ILE A 12 -9.05 -9.17 13.53
N LEU A 13 -8.26 -9.05 12.47
CA LEU A 13 -8.68 -9.29 11.10
C LEU A 13 -8.27 -10.72 10.74
N ASP A 14 -9.24 -11.62 10.67
CA ASP A 14 -9.00 -12.97 10.17
C ASP A 14 -8.92 -12.94 8.64
N SER A 15 -7.88 -13.57 8.08
CA SER A 15 -7.74 -13.76 6.64
C SER A 15 -8.74 -14.80 6.15
N SER A 16 -9.54 -14.47 5.15
CA SER A 16 -10.43 -15.43 4.47
C SER A 16 -9.67 -16.17 3.37
N GLU A 17 -9.84 -17.49 3.27
CA GLU A 17 -9.33 -18.28 2.14
C GLU A 17 -10.17 -18.08 0.87
N SER A 18 -11.43 -17.65 1.00
CA SER A 18 -12.24 -17.27 -0.16
C SER A 18 -11.95 -15.82 -0.54
N PRO A 19 -11.77 -15.51 -1.85
CA PRO A 19 -11.62 -14.14 -2.30
C PRO A 19 -12.81 -13.32 -1.80
N SER A 20 -12.53 -12.13 -1.26
CA SER A 20 -13.62 -11.19 -0.98
C SER A 20 -14.41 -10.97 -2.28
N LEU A 21 -15.72 -10.71 -2.16
CA LEU A 21 -16.63 -10.50 -3.30
C LEU A 21 -16.13 -9.47 -4.33
N PHE A 22 -15.14 -8.66 -3.96
CA PHE A 22 -14.60 -7.58 -4.77
C PHE A 22 -13.26 -7.90 -5.45
N VAL A 23 -12.54 -8.97 -5.08
CA VAL A 23 -11.26 -9.33 -5.73
C VAL A 23 -11.53 -10.26 -6.90
N THR A 24 -11.11 -9.87 -8.10
CA THR A 24 -11.35 -10.64 -9.33
C THR A 24 -10.19 -11.57 -9.65
N HIS A 25 -8.95 -11.09 -9.61
CA HIS A 25 -7.75 -11.90 -9.87
C HIS A 25 -6.47 -11.21 -9.35
N HIS A 26 -5.36 -11.95 -9.36
CA HIS A 26 -4.02 -11.40 -9.18
C HIS A 26 -3.41 -11.03 -10.54
N THR A 27 -2.59 -9.99 -10.59
CA THR A 27 -1.83 -9.63 -11.79
C THR A 27 -0.48 -9.02 -11.41
N LYS A 28 0.52 -9.20 -12.29
CA LYS A 28 1.78 -8.47 -12.22
C LYS A 28 1.71 -7.26 -13.11
N HIS A 29 2.14 -6.11 -12.61
CA HIS A 29 2.17 -4.89 -13.40
C HIS A 29 3.47 -4.11 -13.17
N MET A 30 4.02 -3.55 -14.24
CA MET A 30 5.15 -2.63 -14.16
C MET A 30 4.61 -1.27 -13.71
N VAL A 31 5.06 -0.81 -12.56
CA VAL A 31 4.67 0.49 -11.99
C VAL A 31 5.70 1.52 -12.35
N GLU A 32 5.24 2.66 -12.86
CA GLU A 32 6.05 3.82 -13.15
C GLU A 32 5.56 5.00 -12.30
N LEU A 33 6.43 5.48 -11.41
CA LEU A 33 6.16 6.68 -10.60
C LEU A 33 7.11 7.81 -11.00
N PRO A 34 6.66 9.08 -10.97
CA PRO A 34 7.53 10.21 -11.28
C PRO A 34 8.76 10.23 -10.37
N SER A 35 9.95 10.32 -10.97
CA SER A 35 11.23 10.38 -10.24
C SER A 35 11.54 9.15 -9.36
N PHE A 36 10.97 7.99 -9.68
CA PHE A 36 11.25 6.71 -9.03
C PHE A 36 11.58 5.64 -10.10
N PRO A 37 12.49 4.70 -9.83
CA PRO A 37 12.73 3.58 -10.75
C PRO A 37 11.46 2.77 -10.99
N SER A 38 11.25 2.31 -12.23
CA SER A 38 10.16 1.38 -12.52
C SER A 38 10.38 0.05 -11.79
N PHE A 39 9.30 -0.58 -11.34
CA PHE A 39 9.36 -1.85 -10.62
C PHE A 39 8.17 -2.73 -10.97
N GLU A 40 8.38 -4.05 -10.98
CA GLU A 40 7.28 -5.02 -11.11
C GLU A 40 6.63 -5.22 -9.73
N TRP A 41 5.30 -5.24 -9.69
CA TRP A 41 4.55 -5.45 -8.46
C TRP A 41 3.37 -6.40 -8.67
N ASP A 42 3.09 -7.22 -7.65
CA ASP A 42 1.94 -8.11 -7.61
C ASP A 42 0.72 -7.35 -7.06
N PHE A 43 -0.35 -7.26 -7.85
CA PHE A 43 -1.58 -6.56 -7.51
C PHE A 43 -2.77 -7.51 -7.40
N LEU A 44 -3.69 -7.15 -6.50
CA LEU A 44 -5.05 -7.64 -6.51
C LEU A 44 -5.90 -6.69 -7.37
N VAL A 45 -6.55 -7.24 -8.39
CA VAL A 45 -7.53 -6.48 -9.16
C VAL A 45 -8.89 -6.61 -8.50
N THR A 46 -9.56 -5.47 -8.35
CA THR A 46 -10.87 -5.40 -7.71
C THR A 46 -11.94 -4.85 -8.64
N ASP A 47 -13.13 -5.43 -8.63
CA ASP A 47 -14.30 -4.91 -9.33
C ASP A 47 -14.95 -3.81 -8.49
N THR A 48 -14.58 -2.55 -8.76
CA THR A 48 -15.10 -1.39 -8.02
C THR A 48 -15.97 -0.52 -8.93
N PRO A 49 -17.22 -0.19 -8.52
CA PRO A 49 -18.16 0.56 -9.35
C PRO A 49 -17.79 2.04 -9.56
N LYS A 50 -16.72 2.55 -8.94
CA LYS A 50 -16.28 3.95 -9.04
C LYS A 50 -14.79 4.06 -9.34
N GLY A 51 -14.44 4.19 -10.62
CA GLY A 51 -13.15 4.70 -11.10
C GLY A 51 -11.95 3.77 -10.89
N GLY A 52 -11.33 3.34 -11.99
CA GLY A 52 -10.09 2.56 -11.96
C GLY A 52 -8.90 3.43 -11.53
N GLY A 53 -8.30 3.11 -10.40
CA GLY A 53 -7.05 3.68 -9.93
C GLY A 53 -6.18 2.60 -9.29
N LEU A 54 -4.87 2.84 -9.27
CA LEU A 54 -3.92 2.00 -8.55
C LEU A 54 -3.85 2.48 -7.10
N VAL A 55 -3.99 1.54 -6.15
CA VAL A 55 -3.79 1.79 -4.73
C VAL A 55 -2.55 1.04 -4.31
N LEU A 56 -1.55 1.78 -3.81
CA LEU A 56 -0.36 1.20 -3.18
C LEU A 56 -0.63 1.06 -1.68
N GLY A 57 -0.62 -0.17 -1.19
CA GLY A 57 -0.98 -0.52 0.17
C GLY A 57 0.18 -0.49 1.15
N PHE A 58 -0.05 -1.07 2.33
CA PHE A 58 0.95 -1.18 3.38
C PHE A 58 2.12 -2.10 2.99
N ASP A 59 1.87 -3.11 2.17
CA ASP A 59 2.88 -3.98 1.57
C ASP A 59 3.94 -3.20 0.79
N PHE A 60 3.51 -2.26 -0.05
CA PHE A 60 4.39 -1.34 -0.77
C PHE A 60 5.20 -0.46 0.18
N LEU A 61 4.54 0.15 1.17
CA LEU A 61 5.19 1.00 2.17
C LEU A 61 6.24 0.23 2.98
N ASN A 62 5.94 -1.01 3.34
CA ASN A 62 6.85 -1.86 4.10
C ASN A 62 8.06 -2.30 3.27
N HIS A 63 7.87 -2.57 1.97
CA HIS A 63 8.95 -3.00 1.08
C HIS A 63 9.95 -1.88 0.78
N PHE A 64 9.47 -0.70 0.39
CA PHE A 64 10.34 0.41 -0.01
C PHE A 64 10.69 1.37 1.15
N ASN A 65 10.02 1.22 2.29
CA ASN A 65 10.20 2.04 3.49
C ASN A 65 10.40 3.55 3.20
N PRO A 66 9.47 4.19 2.46
CA PRO A 66 9.61 5.58 2.10
C PRO A 66 9.38 6.51 3.30
N SER A 67 9.99 7.69 3.25
CA SER A 67 9.65 8.76 4.19
C SER A 67 8.39 9.49 3.72
N MET A 68 7.39 9.56 4.59
CA MET A 68 6.10 10.20 4.31
C MET A 68 5.97 11.53 5.05
N TYR A 69 5.82 12.61 4.29
CA TYR A 69 5.57 13.94 4.82
C TYR A 69 4.08 14.30 4.67
N TRP A 70 3.28 13.82 5.63
CA TRP A 70 1.81 13.90 5.62
C TRP A 70 1.25 15.32 5.38
N ARG A 71 1.90 16.35 5.96
CA ARG A 71 1.44 17.74 5.80
C ARG A 71 1.57 18.27 4.38
N GLN A 72 2.51 17.75 3.61
CA GLN A 72 2.76 18.16 2.22
C GLN A 72 2.20 17.16 1.21
N GLY A 73 1.67 16.02 1.65
CA GLY A 73 1.24 14.95 0.76
C GLY A 73 2.41 14.36 -0.05
N LEU A 74 3.63 14.40 0.50
CA LEU A 74 4.84 13.99 -0.21
C LEU A 74 5.34 12.63 0.31
N ILE A 75 5.64 11.73 -0.63
CA ILE A 75 6.33 10.46 -0.38
C ILE A 75 7.71 10.58 -1.01
N THR A 76 8.76 10.29 -0.24
CA THR A 76 10.15 10.33 -0.71
C THR A 76 10.83 9.01 -0.45
N PHE A 77 11.63 8.57 -1.40
CA PHE A 77 12.38 7.33 -1.30
C PHE A 77 13.83 7.63 -0.97
N ASN A 78 14.38 6.92 0.01
CA ASN A 78 15.78 7.09 0.39
C ASN A 78 16.66 6.40 -0.67
N ALA A 79 17.45 7.19 -1.39
CA ALA A 79 18.35 6.70 -2.44
C ALA A 79 19.45 5.74 -1.94
N ASP A 80 19.60 5.59 -0.61
CA ASP A 80 20.62 4.75 0.02
C ASP A 80 20.22 3.27 0.14
N GLN A 81 19.01 2.89 -0.27
CA GLN A 81 18.62 1.47 -0.41
C GLN A 81 19.10 0.88 -1.75
N LYS A 82 20.37 1.10 -2.10
CA LYS A 82 21.04 0.60 -3.32
C LYS A 82 21.17 -0.94 -3.41
N GLY A 83 20.47 -1.71 -2.59
CA GLY A 83 20.62 -3.16 -2.49
C GLY A 83 19.35 -3.98 -2.73
N LEU A 84 18.22 -3.37 -3.11
CA LEU A 84 16.94 -4.06 -3.26
C LEU A 84 16.21 -3.79 -4.59
N LEU A 85 16.91 -3.17 -5.56
CA LEU A 85 16.45 -3.08 -6.95
C LEU A 85 17.31 -3.98 -7.84
#